data_AF-A0A0E3PD29-F1
#
_entry.id   AF-A0A0E3PD29-F1
#
_cell.length_a   1.000
_cell.length_b   1.000
_cell.length_c   1.000
_cell.angle_alpha   90.00
_cell.angle_beta   90.00
_cell.angle_gamma   90.00
#
_symmetry.space_group_name_H-M   'P 1'
#
loop_
_entity.id
_entity.type
_entity.pdbx_description
1 polymer ?
#
loop_
_entity_poly.entity_id
_entity_poly.type
_entity_poly.pdbx_seq_one_letter_code
_entity_poly.pdbx_strand_id
1 'polypeptide(L)' 'MKDEELLNLIRSNPKAVVSYIEELEAKKKKLEAKKEKLESRKEKLEAKNRNLLIEKEVLKAKNWKLDPITIELRKRILR' A
#
# COMPACT_ATOMS: atom_id res chain seq x y z
N MET A 1 -19.85 -2.37 31.60
CA MET A 1 -20.22 -3.79 31.50
C MET A 1 -19.02 -4.73 31.53
N LYS A 2 -17.82 -4.38 31.03
CA LYS A 2 -16.81 -5.39 30.70
C LYS A 2 -15.97 -5.93 31.87
N ASP A 3 -15.60 -5.11 32.85
CA ASP A 3 -14.56 -5.51 33.80
C ASP A 3 -15.08 -6.43 34.92
N GLU A 4 -16.27 -6.15 35.46
CA GLU A 4 -16.93 -7.00 36.48
C GLU A 4 -17.33 -8.38 35.92
N GLU A 5 -17.82 -8.43 34.68
CA GLU A 5 -18.19 -9.68 33.99
C GLU A 5 -16.94 -10.53 33.69
N LEU A 6 -15.86 -9.89 33.24
CA LEU A 6 -14.56 -10.55 33.07
C LEU A 6 -14.02 -11.07 34.40
N LEU A 7 -14.08 -10.28 35.48
CA LEU A 7 -13.66 -10.70 36.82
C LEU A 7 -14.47 -11.89 37.33
N ASN A 8 -15.78 -11.90 37.11
CA ASN A 8 -16.64 -13.03 37.47
C ASN A 8 -16.40 -14.27 36.61
N LEU A 9 -16.09 -14.11 35.32
CA LEU A 9 -15.70 -15.20 34.43
C LEU A 9 -14.33 -15.78 34.81
N ILE A 10 -13.37 -14.92 35.21
CA ILE A 10 -12.05 -15.33 35.71
C ILE A 10 -12.20 -16.14 36.99
N ARG A 11 -13.06 -15.70 37.92
CA ARG A 11 -13.32 -16.40 39.19
C ARG A 11 -14.04 -17.74 38.98
N SER A 12 -14.96 -17.83 38.03
CA SER A 12 -15.77 -19.04 37.78
C SER A 12 -15.09 -20.05 36.87
N ASN A 13 -14.30 -19.61 35.88
CA ASN A 13 -13.59 -20.49 34.96
C ASN A 13 -12.27 -19.86 34.44
N PRO A 14 -11.19 -19.88 35.24
CA PRO A 14 -9.92 -19.26 34.87
C PRO A 14 -9.28 -19.91 33.64
N LYS A 15 -9.50 -21.22 33.41
CA LYS A 15 -8.95 -21.94 32.25
C LYS A 15 -9.55 -21.45 30.92
N ALA A 16 -10.86 -21.19 30.89
CA ALA A 16 -11.51 -20.66 29.70
C ALA A 16 -11.01 -19.25 29.36
N VAL A 17 -10.73 -18.43 30.37
CA VAL A 17 -10.19 -17.07 30.15
C VAL A 17 -8.78 -17.13 29.59
N VAL A 18 -7.90 -17.99 30.10
CA VAL A 18 -6.54 -18.17 29.55
C VAL A 18 -6.60 -18.60 28.09
N SER A 19 -7.43 -19.60 27.76
CA SER A 19 -7.61 -20.04 26.36
C SER A 19 -8.12 -18.92 25.46
N TYR A 20 -9.05 -18.09 25.96
CA TYR A 20 -9.57 -16.96 25.19
C TYR A 20 -8.52 -15.88 24.95
N ILE A 21 -7.67 -15.59 25.95
CA ILE A 21 -6.54 -14.67 25.80
C ILE A 21 -5.54 -15.20 24.77
N GLU A 22 -5.19 -16.48 24.82
CA GLU A 22 -4.30 -17.11 23.84
C GLU A 22 -4.85 -17.01 22.40
N GLU A 23 -6.16 -17.23 22.22
CA GLU A 23 -6.81 -17.03 20.93
C GLU A 23 -6.75 -15.57 20.45
N LEU A 24 -6.96 -14.61 21.35
CA LEU A 24 -6.88 -13.19 21.03
C LEU A 24 -5.44 -12.79 20.66
N GLU A 25 -4.44 -13.29 21.36
CA GLU A 25 -3.03 -13.09 21.03
C GLU A 25 -2.68 -13.68 19.67
N ALA A 26 -3.16 -14.89 19.38
CA ALA A 26 -2.97 -15.52 18.07
C ALA A 26 -3.62 -14.71 16.94
N LYS A 27 -4.83 -14.17 17.17
CA LYS A 27 -5.51 -13.27 16.22
C LYS A 27 -4.73 -11.96 16.05
N LYS A 28 -4.20 -11.38 17.12
CA LYS A 28 -3.38 -10.16 17.09
C LYS A 28 -2.12 -10.37 16.25
N LYS A 29 -1.35 -11.44 16.48
CA LYS A 29 -0.16 -11.78 15.68
C LYS A 29 -0.48 -11.95 14.20
N LYS A 30 -1.60 -12.60 13.87
CA LYS A 30 -2.06 -12.73 12.46
C LYS A 30 -2.40 -11.38 11.82
N LEU A 31 -2.97 -10.44 12.58
CA LEU A 31 -3.28 -9.10 12.09
C LEU A 31 -2.02 -8.26 11.88
N GLU A 32 -1.05 -8.35 12.80
CA GLU A 32 0.26 -7.68 12.68
C GLU A 32 1.00 -8.14 11.42
N ALA A 33 1.09 -9.45 11.17
CA ALA A 33 1.70 -10.00 9.96
C ALA A 33 0.98 -9.55 8.67
N LYS A 34 -0.35 -9.41 8.69
CA LYS A 34 -1.11 -8.87 7.56
C LYS A 34 -0.81 -7.39 7.33
N LYS A 35 -0.64 -6.61 8.41
CA LYS A 35 -0.30 -5.19 8.33
C LYS A 35 1.06 -5.00 7.67
N GLU A 36 2.09 -5.72 8.11
CA GLU A 36 3.44 -5.68 7.50
C GLU A 36 3.42 -6.05 6.00
N LYS A 37 2.63 -7.07 5.64
CA LYS A 37 2.45 -7.46 4.24
C LYS A 37 1.75 -6.39 3.40
N LEU A 38 0.83 -5.63 3.97
CA LEU A 38 0.19 -4.50 3.29
C LEU A 38 1.14 -3.31 3.14
N GLU A 39 1.93 -3.03 4.17
CA GLU A 39 2.93 -1.95 4.18
C GLU A 39 3.97 -2.16 3.08
N SER A 40 4.55 -3.35 3.00
CA SER A 40 5.49 -3.71 1.92
C SER A 40 4.87 -3.67 0.51
N ARG A 41 3.56 -3.97 0.37
CA ARG A 41 2.84 -3.82 -0.91
C ARG A 41 2.66 -2.35 -1.28
N LYS A 42 2.37 -1.50 -0.29
CA LYS A 42 2.22 -0.05 -0.48
C LYS A 42 3.53 0.56 -0.98
N GLU A 43 4.66 0.24 -0.35
CA GLU A 43 5.99 0.71 -0.78
C GLU A 43 6.31 0.31 -2.23
N LYS A 44 6.01 -0.94 -2.61
CA LYS A 44 6.18 -1.41 -3.99
C LYS A 44 5.32 -0.64 -4.99
N LEU A 45 4.09 -0.30 -4.63
CA LEU A 45 3.20 0.51 -5.48
C LEU A 45 3.69 1.95 -5.61
N GLU A 46 4.17 2.55 -4.51
CA GLU A 46 4.75 3.90 -4.53
C GLU A 46 5.98 3.96 -5.44
N ALA A 47 6.87 2.96 -5.38
CA ALA A 47 8.03 2.86 -6.27
C ALA A 47 7.60 2.76 -7.75
N LYS A 48 6.60 1.93 -8.06
CA LYS A 48 6.05 1.83 -9.43
C LYS A 48 5.46 3.15 -9.91
N ASN A 49 4.72 3.87 -9.06
CA ASN A 49 4.17 5.17 -9.41
C ASN A 49 5.25 6.20 -9.72
N ARG A 50 6.36 6.22 -8.95
CA ARG A 50 7.50 7.10 -9.23
C ARG A 50 8.13 6.80 -10.59
N ASN A 51 8.31 5.53 -10.92
CA ASN A 51 8.85 5.13 -12.22
C ASN A 51 7.92 5.55 -13.37
N LEU A 52 6.61 5.33 -13.24
CA LEU A 52 5.63 5.77 -14.23
C LEU A 52 5.63 7.29 -14.44
N LEU A 53 5.80 8.06 -13.35
CA LEU A 53 5.92 9.51 -13.44
C LEU A 53 7.17 9.94 -14.22
N ILE A 54 8.31 9.30 -13.95
CA ILE A 54 9.56 9.54 -14.69
C ILE A 54 9.39 9.20 -16.17
N GLU A 55 8.84 8.04 -16.49
CA GLU A 55 8.59 7.63 -17.87
C GLU A 55 7.69 8.62 -18.62
N LYS A 56 6.64 9.11 -17.94
CA LYS A 56 5.74 10.13 -18.49
C LYS A 56 6.49 11.43 -18.83
N GLU A 57 7.35 11.91 -17.93
CA GLU A 57 8.15 13.12 -18.19
C GLU A 57 9.17 12.90 -19.32
N VAL A 58 9.81 11.73 -19.39
CA VAL A 58 10.71 11.37 -20.49
C VAL A 58 9.96 11.37 -21.84
N LEU A 59 8.76 10.78 -21.88
CA LEU A 59 7.93 10.78 -23.08
C LEU A 59 7.51 12.19 -23.49
N LYS A 60 7.11 13.02 -22.53
CA LYS A 60 6.75 14.42 -22.76
C LYS A 60 7.93 15.21 -23.35
N ALA A 61 9.14 15.02 -22.82
CA ALA A 61 10.35 15.66 -23.34
C ALA A 61 10.71 15.18 -24.76
N LYS A 62 10.52 13.89 -25.06
CA LYS A 62 10.71 13.36 -26.43
C LYS A 62 9.70 13.95 -27.40
N ASN A 63 8.43 14.06 -27.00
CA ASN A 63 7.40 14.66 -27.83
C ASN A 63 7.70 16.13 -28.13
N TRP A 64 8.12 16.89 -27.12
CA TRP A 64 8.54 18.28 -27.29
C TRP A 64 9.74 18.44 -28.23
N LYS A 65 10.67 17.47 -28.30
CA LYS A 65 11.78 17.51 -29.28
C LYS A 65 11.31 17.19 -30.71
N LEU A 66 10.31 16.33 -30.85
CA LEU A 66 9.74 15.97 -32.15
C LEU A 66 8.86 17.09 -32.72
N ASP A 67 8.19 17.88 -31.88
CA ASP A 67 7.30 18.97 -32.33
C ASP A 67 8.04 20.03 -33.20
N PRO A 68 9.19 20.59 -32.80
CA PRO A 68 9.99 21.51 -33.62
C PRO A 68 10.46 20.89 -34.94
N ILE A 69 10.95 19.64 -34.91
CA ILE A 69 11.40 18.92 -36.12
C ILE A 69 10.23 18.73 -37.07
N THR A 70 9.06 18.36 -36.54
CA THR A 70 7.84 18.16 -37.32
C THR A 70 7.36 19.48 -37.95
N ILE A 71 7.42 20.59 -37.21
CA ILE A 71 7.09 21.94 -37.70
C ILE A 71 8.08 22.35 -38.81
N GLU A 72 9.37 22.11 -38.63
CA GLU A 72 10.42 22.49 -39.58
C GLU A 72 10.35 21.67 -40.87
N LEU A 73 10.11 20.36 -40.77
CA LEU A 73 9.82 19.49 -41.91
C LEU A 73 8.57 19.95 -42.66
N ARG A 74 7.48 20.28 -41.95
CA ARG A 74 6.27 20.85 -42.58
C ARG A 74 6.56 22.15 -43.31
N LYS A 75 7.34 23.06 -42.71
CA LYS A 75 7.79 24.31 -43.34
C LYS A 75 8.64 24.10 -44.59
N ARG A 76 9.38 22.98 -44.67
CA ARG A 76 10.25 22.65 -45.81
C ARG A 76 9.50 21.97 -46.95
N ILE A 77 8.45 21.20 -46.65
CA ILE A 77 7.58 20.55 -47.65
C ILE A 77 6.60 21.54 -48.29
N LEU A 78 6.18 22.57 -47.56
CA LEU A 78 5.21 23.58 -48.02
C LEU A 78 5.86 24.82 -48.67
N ARG A 79 7.19 24.85 -48.82
CA ARG A 79 7.92 25.85 -49.60
C ARG A 79 8.32 25.26 -50.94
#